data_AF-W4VI56-F1
#
_entry.id   AF-W4VI56-F1
#
_cell.length_a   1.000
_cell.length_b   1.000
_cell.length_c   1.000
_cell.angle_alpha   90.00
_cell.angle_beta   90.00
_cell.angle_gamma   90.00
#
_symmetry.space_group_name_H-M   'P 1'
#
loop_
_entity.id
_entity.type
_entity.pdbx_description
1 polymer ?
#
loop_
_entity_poly.entity_id
_entity_poly.type
_entity_poly.pdbx_seq_one_letter_code
_entity_poly.pdbx_strand_id
1 'polypeptide(L)'
;MGAVTATQGQIITYSNEPITASFFSTSNGYTENSEDYWEGELPYLRSVKSPWDEEVSPKFIDQKIFTRAELEAKLNIDLSNQIGDFQLTRTEGQRVATATIGGETFTGRDVRDHLQLPSNDFTITKK
;
A
#
# COMPACT_ATOMS: atom_id res chain seq x y z
N MET A 1 25.24 -8.51 24.87
CA MET A 1 25.46 -8.96 23.47
C MET A 1 24.45 -8.25 22.58
N GLY A 2 24.85 -7.76 21.41
CA GLY A 2 23.96 -7.04 20.48
C GLY A 2 23.19 -7.99 19.57
N ALA A 3 22.09 -7.51 18.99
CA ALA A 3 21.20 -8.31 18.14
C ALA A 3 21.93 -8.99 16.97
N VAL A 4 22.88 -8.29 16.33
CA VAL A 4 23.66 -8.82 15.18
C VAL A 4 24.56 -9.99 15.59
N THR A 5 25.26 -9.88 16.73
CA THR A 5 26.13 -10.97 17.21
C THR A 5 25.32 -12.20 17.59
N ALA A 6 24.12 -12.01 18.12
CA ALA A 6 23.22 -13.12 18.47
C ALA A 6 22.67 -13.87 17.24
N THR A 7 22.62 -13.23 16.07
CA THR A 7 22.10 -13.80 14.82
C THR A 7 23.18 -14.02 13.75
N GLN A 8 24.45 -14.08 14.15
CA GLN A 8 25.57 -14.20 13.21
C GLN A 8 25.45 -15.45 12.32
N GLY A 9 25.52 -15.25 11.01
CA GLY A 9 25.47 -16.32 10.01
C GLY A 9 24.06 -16.87 9.74
N GLN A 10 23.02 -16.32 10.36
CA GLN A 10 21.64 -16.71 10.08
C GLN A 10 21.14 -16.01 8.82
N ILE A 11 20.51 -16.79 7.94
CA ILE A 11 19.79 -16.32 6.77
C ILE A 11 18.40 -16.95 6.74
N ILE A 12 17.47 -16.31 6.05
CA ILE A 12 16.13 -16.87 5.83
C ILE A 12 16.15 -17.54 4.45
N THR A 13 15.66 -18.78 4.40
CA THR A 13 15.64 -19.58 3.17
C THR A 13 14.25 -20.16 2.93
N TYR A 14 13.96 -20.41 1.66
CA TYR A 14 12.82 -21.22 1.21
C TYR A 14 13.35 -22.23 0.21
N SER A 15 13.01 -23.51 0.38
CA SER A 15 13.57 -24.60 -0.44
C SER A 15 15.11 -24.62 -0.51
N ASN A 16 15.78 -24.28 0.61
CA ASN A 16 17.25 -24.17 0.75
C ASN A 16 17.92 -23.05 -0.06
N GLU A 17 17.15 -22.14 -0.66
CA GLU A 17 17.67 -20.97 -1.35
C GLU A 17 17.40 -19.69 -0.53
N PRO A 18 18.32 -18.70 -0.51
CA PRO A 18 18.08 -17.42 0.16
C PRO A 18 16.86 -16.71 -0.42
N ILE A 19 16.01 -16.15 0.46
CA ILE A 19 14.80 -15.44 0.05
C ILE A 19 15.03 -13.94 -0.21
N THR A 20 14.09 -13.32 -0.92
CA THR A 20 13.89 -11.87 -0.88
C THR A 20 13.24 -11.48 0.45
N ALA A 21 14.05 -11.01 1.41
CA ALA A 21 13.60 -10.62 2.75
C ALA A 21 13.11 -9.16 2.81
N SER A 22 12.06 -8.84 2.04
CA SER A 22 11.43 -7.51 2.04
C SER A 22 10.83 -7.17 3.41
N PHE A 23 10.97 -5.93 3.85
CA PHE A 23 10.37 -5.41 5.08
C PHE A 23 9.83 -3.99 4.87
N PHE A 24 8.88 -3.58 5.70
CA PHE A 24 8.28 -2.25 5.66
C PHE A 24 7.86 -1.80 7.07
N SER A 25 7.54 -0.51 7.22
CA SER A 25 7.41 0.13 8.55
C SER A 25 6.16 -0.27 9.32
N THR A 26 4.99 -0.28 8.69
CA THR A 26 3.71 -0.50 9.36
C THR A 26 2.71 -1.06 8.36
N SER A 27 1.99 -2.10 8.76
CA SER A 27 0.89 -2.68 8.00
C SER A 27 -0.45 -2.04 8.36
N ASN A 28 -1.45 -2.24 7.51
CA ASN A 28 -2.85 -1.89 7.81
C ASN A 28 -3.57 -3.02 8.59
N GLY A 29 -2.82 -3.96 9.17
CA GLY A 29 -3.35 -5.17 9.78
C GLY A 29 -3.07 -6.45 8.99
N TYR A 30 -2.62 -6.33 7.73
CA TYR A 30 -2.19 -7.45 6.88
C TYR A 30 -0.95 -7.09 6.05
N THR A 31 -0.11 -8.08 5.75
CA THR A 31 0.92 -7.99 4.70
C THR A 31 0.28 -8.17 3.32
N GLU A 32 0.99 -7.85 2.24
CA GLU A 32 0.51 -8.10 0.86
C GLU A 32 1.07 -9.41 0.31
N ASN A 33 0.39 -9.97 -0.69
CA ASN A 33 1.00 -11.00 -1.53
C ASN A 33 2.04 -10.34 -2.45
N SER A 34 3.07 -11.10 -2.82
CA SER A 34 4.13 -10.62 -3.72
C SER A 34 3.61 -10.04 -5.02
N GLU A 35 2.66 -10.73 -5.65
CA GLU A 35 2.09 -10.43 -6.96
C GLU A 35 1.20 -9.18 -6.97
N ASP A 36 0.72 -8.77 -5.80
CA ASP A 36 -0.03 -7.52 -5.64
C ASP A 36 0.89 -6.29 -5.66
N TYR A 37 2.23 -6.49 -5.61
CA TYR A 37 3.21 -5.41 -5.57
C TYR A 37 4.38 -5.53 -6.56
N TRP A 38 4.81 -6.75 -6.90
CA TRP A 38 5.87 -7.08 -7.86
C TRP A 38 5.37 -8.09 -8.89
N GLU A 39 6.13 -8.27 -9.98
CA GLU A 39 5.85 -9.34 -10.94
C GLU A 39 6.23 -10.71 -10.35
N GLY A 40 5.29 -11.65 -10.40
CA GLY A 40 5.52 -13.04 -10.05
C GLY A 40 5.07 -13.43 -8.64
N GLU A 41 4.76 -14.72 -8.52
CA GLU A 41 4.19 -15.30 -7.32
C GLU A 41 5.29 -15.94 -6.46
N LEU A 42 5.49 -15.48 -5.22
CA LEU A 42 6.51 -15.99 -4.30
C LEU A 42 5.86 -16.69 -3.10
N PRO A 43 6.04 -18.02 -2.94
CA PRO A 43 5.36 -18.81 -1.89
C PRO A 43 5.55 -18.32 -0.46
N TYR A 44 6.64 -17.61 -0.19
CA TYR A 44 7.03 -17.10 1.13
C TYR A 44 6.68 -15.61 1.35
N LEU A 45 6.15 -14.91 0.34
CA LEU A 45 5.65 -13.54 0.45
C LEU A 45 4.13 -13.53 0.22
N ARG A 46 3.41 -13.96 1.24
CA ARG A 46 1.94 -14.06 1.26
C ARG A 46 1.34 -13.09 2.25
N SER A 47 0.09 -12.70 1.97
CA SER A 47 -0.73 -11.97 2.91
C SER A 47 -0.93 -12.79 4.18
N VAL A 48 -0.49 -12.24 5.32
CA VAL A 48 -0.71 -12.76 6.66
C VAL A 48 -1.18 -11.64 7.56
N LYS A 49 -1.97 -11.98 8.57
CA LYS A 49 -2.47 -11.02 9.56
C LYS A 49 -1.32 -10.49 10.43
N SER A 50 -1.25 -9.18 10.60
CA SER A 50 -0.34 -8.48 11.51
C SER A 50 -1.14 -7.58 12.46
N PRO A 51 -1.79 -8.17 13.48
CA PRO A 51 -2.77 -7.46 14.32
C PRO A 51 -2.13 -6.40 15.23
N TRP A 52 -0.82 -6.46 15.47
CA TRP A 52 -0.14 -5.57 16.42
C TRP A 52 0.11 -4.17 15.85
N ASP A 53 0.07 -3.98 14.52
CA ASP A 53 0.29 -2.66 13.91
C ASP A 53 -0.79 -1.64 14.27
N GLU A 54 -2.04 -2.09 14.42
CA GLU A 54 -3.19 -1.26 14.79
C GLU A 54 -3.08 -0.71 16.22
N GLU A 55 -2.50 -1.47 17.14
CA GLU A 55 -2.41 -1.09 18.55
C GLU A 55 -1.16 -0.24 18.88
N VAL A 56 -0.11 -0.32 18.05
CA VAL A 56 1.23 0.21 18.40
C VAL A 56 1.66 1.38 17.52
N SER A 57 1.08 1.57 16.33
CA SER A 57 1.54 2.62 15.40
C SER A 57 0.74 3.93 15.51
N PRO A 58 1.34 5.05 15.93
CA PRO A 58 0.68 6.37 15.90
C PRO A 58 0.44 6.91 14.48
N LYS A 59 0.90 6.19 13.44
CA LYS A 59 0.72 6.51 12.02
C LYS A 59 -0.34 5.64 11.33
N PHE A 60 -1.12 4.89 12.10
CA PHE A 60 -2.12 3.96 11.57
C PHE A 60 -3.21 4.66 10.75
N ILE A 61 -3.57 5.90 11.11
CA ILE A 61 -4.51 6.73 10.35
C ILE A 61 -3.87 8.09 10.07
N ASP A 62 -3.84 8.50 8.81
CA ASP A 62 -3.42 9.82 8.36
C ASP A 62 -4.50 10.42 7.44
N GLN A 63 -4.53 11.74 7.33
CA GLN A 63 -5.46 12.46 6.45
C GLN A 63 -4.73 13.52 5.64
N LYS A 64 -4.91 13.47 4.31
CA LYS A 64 -4.52 14.55 3.41
C LYS A 64 -5.75 15.16 2.74
N ILE A 65 -5.75 16.48 2.63
CA ILE A 65 -6.80 17.26 1.98
C ILE A 65 -6.20 17.88 0.72
N PHE A 66 -6.87 17.68 -0.41
CA PHE A 66 -6.52 18.27 -1.68
C PHE A 66 -7.70 19.10 -2.19
N THR A 67 -7.40 20.26 -2.75
CA THR A 67 -8.36 21.00 -3.58
C THR A 67 -8.57 20.26 -4.90
N ARG A 68 -9.66 20.59 -5.61
CA ARG A 68 -9.92 19.99 -6.93
C ARG A 68 -8.74 20.22 -7.89
N ALA A 69 -8.25 21.46 -7.98
CA ALA A 69 -7.17 21.82 -8.88
C ALA A 69 -5.87 21.07 -8.56
N GLU A 70 -5.57 20.83 -7.28
CA GLU A 70 -4.41 20.02 -6.88
C GLU A 70 -4.57 18.55 -7.27
N LEU A 71 -5.78 18.00 -7.12
CA LEU A 71 -6.08 16.63 -7.50
C LEU A 71 -5.99 16.43 -9.03
N GLU A 72 -6.60 17.34 -9.79
CA GLU A 72 -6.53 17.40 -11.26
C GLU A 72 -5.07 17.50 -11.73
N ALA A 73 -4.27 18.39 -11.14
CA ALA A 73 -2.88 18.57 -11.51
C ALA A 73 -1.99 17.37 -11.14
N LYS A 74 -2.19 16.75 -9.97
CA LYS A 74 -1.35 15.63 -9.50
C LYS A 74 -1.64 14.32 -10.22
N LEU A 75 -2.92 14.07 -10.54
CA LEU A 75 -3.35 12.87 -11.26
C LEU A 75 -3.46 13.09 -12.78
N ASN A 76 -3.28 14.32 -13.24
CA ASN A 76 -3.43 14.72 -14.64
C ASN A 76 -4.81 14.35 -15.23
N ILE A 77 -5.86 14.68 -14.49
CA ILE A 77 -7.27 14.39 -14.83
C ILE A 77 -8.11 15.66 -14.87
N ASP A 78 -9.31 15.57 -15.45
CA ASP A 78 -10.31 16.63 -15.45
C ASP A 78 -11.55 16.23 -14.62
N LEU A 79 -11.83 16.96 -13.54
CA LEU A 79 -12.97 16.73 -12.67
C LEU A 79 -14.10 17.73 -12.89
N SER A 80 -14.05 18.55 -13.95
CA SER A 80 -15.06 19.56 -14.25
C SER A 80 -16.48 19.00 -14.39
N ASN A 81 -16.63 17.77 -14.91
CA ASN A 81 -17.93 17.13 -15.18
C ASN A 81 -18.29 15.96 -14.23
N GLN A 82 -17.37 15.47 -13.38
CA GLN A 82 -17.57 14.24 -12.59
C GLN A 82 -17.02 14.34 -11.16
N ILE A 83 -17.53 15.31 -10.40
CA ILE A 83 -17.09 15.52 -9.02
C ILE A 83 -17.78 14.52 -8.08
N GLY A 84 -17.34 13.25 -8.07
CA GLY A 84 -17.83 12.28 -7.08
C GLY A 84 -17.77 10.80 -7.48
N ASP A 85 -17.46 10.46 -8.73
CA ASP A 85 -17.34 9.06 -9.16
C ASP A 85 -15.98 8.48 -8.80
N PHE A 86 -15.72 8.37 -7.51
CA PHE A 86 -14.56 7.63 -7.00
C PHE A 86 -14.97 6.16 -6.79
N GLN A 87 -14.39 5.26 -7.58
CA GLN A 87 -14.60 3.82 -7.42
C GLN A 87 -13.28 3.15 -7.04
N LEU A 88 -13.26 2.43 -5.92
CA LEU A 88 -12.07 1.74 -5.44
C LEU A 88 -12.32 0.24 -5.42
N THR A 89 -11.36 -0.54 -5.90
CA THR A 89 -11.29 -1.99 -5.66
C THR A 89 -10.15 -2.29 -4.67
N ARG A 90 -10.21 -3.46 -4.02
CA ARG A 90 -9.31 -3.83 -2.92
C ARG A 90 -8.60 -5.15 -3.21
N THR A 91 -7.33 -5.27 -2.82
CA THR A 91 -6.63 -6.56 -2.75
C THR A 91 -7.12 -7.38 -1.56
N GLU A 92 -6.68 -8.64 -1.46
CA GLU A 92 -6.98 -9.49 -0.29
C GLU A 92 -6.42 -8.87 1.02
N GLY A 93 -5.28 -8.17 0.93
CA GLY A 93 -4.69 -7.38 2.02
C GLY A 93 -5.40 -6.06 2.34
N GLN A 94 -6.60 -5.84 1.76
CA GLN A 94 -7.45 -4.66 1.96
C GLN A 94 -6.85 -3.33 1.50
N ARG A 95 -5.76 -3.35 0.73
CA ARG A 95 -5.20 -2.14 0.10
C ARG A 95 -5.91 -1.85 -1.22
N VAL A 96 -5.90 -0.60 -1.67
CA VAL A 96 -6.52 -0.23 -2.95
C VAL A 96 -5.74 -0.88 -4.09
N ALA A 97 -6.42 -1.72 -4.87
CA ALA A 97 -5.88 -2.34 -6.08
C ALA A 97 -5.99 -1.34 -7.24
N THR A 98 -7.21 -0.89 -7.53
CA THR A 98 -7.49 0.14 -8.54
C THR A 98 -8.37 1.26 -7.99
N ALA A 99 -8.17 2.46 -8.52
CA ALA A 99 -8.97 3.64 -8.25
C ALA A 99 -9.40 4.30 -9.56
N THR A 100 -10.70 4.39 -9.80
CA THR A 100 -11.26 5.20 -10.89
C THR A 100 -11.62 6.57 -10.36
N ILE A 101 -11.03 7.61 -10.94
CA ILE A 101 -11.15 9.01 -10.52
C ILE A 101 -11.31 9.88 -11.76
N GLY A 102 -12.45 10.56 -11.90
CA GLY A 102 -12.70 11.42 -13.07
C GLY A 102 -12.75 10.67 -14.41
N GLY A 103 -13.15 9.39 -14.37
CA GLY A 103 -13.22 8.54 -15.56
C GLY A 103 -11.91 7.84 -15.94
N GLU A 104 -10.78 8.18 -15.30
CA GLU A 104 -9.52 7.47 -15.49
C GLU A 104 -9.26 6.45 -14.38
N THR A 105 -8.63 5.32 -14.72
CA THR A 105 -8.32 4.25 -13.77
C THR A 105 -6.82 4.18 -13.51
N PHE A 106 -6.47 4.23 -12.22
CA PHE A 106 -5.11 4.15 -11.70
C PHE A 106 -4.95 2.90 -10.83
N THR A 107 -3.72 2.41 -10.66
CA THR A 107 -3.47 1.50 -9.54
C THR A 107 -3.47 2.28 -8.23
N GLY A 108 -3.76 1.62 -7.09
CA GLY A 108 -3.65 2.28 -5.79
C GLY A 108 -2.24 2.77 -5.49
N ARG A 109 -1.22 2.12 -6.09
CA ARG A 109 0.18 2.55 -6.03
C ARG A 109 0.41 3.86 -6.78
N ASP A 110 -0.11 3.99 -8.00
CA ASP A 110 0.01 5.24 -8.77
C ASP A 110 -0.61 6.40 -8.00
N VAL A 111 -1.81 6.21 -7.45
CA VAL A 111 -2.48 7.24 -6.64
C VAL A 111 -1.64 7.61 -5.42
N ARG A 112 -1.10 6.61 -4.70
CA ARG A 112 -0.21 6.84 -3.58
C ARG A 112 1.00 7.66 -3.99
N ASP A 113 1.66 7.30 -5.08
CA ASP A 113 2.90 7.93 -5.52
C ASP A 113 2.65 9.37 -6.01
N HIS A 114 1.61 9.59 -6.82
CA HIS A 114 1.20 10.92 -7.30
C HIS A 114 0.74 11.86 -6.18
N LEU A 115 -0.04 11.35 -5.23
CA LEU A 115 -0.57 12.13 -4.10
C LEU A 115 0.36 12.11 -2.88
N GLN A 116 1.48 11.40 -2.96
CA GLN A 116 2.44 11.19 -1.89
C GLN A 116 1.79 10.67 -0.59
N LEU A 117 0.87 9.71 -0.71
CA LEU A 117 0.21 9.11 0.44
C LEU A 117 1.18 8.17 1.18
N PRO A 118 1.00 7.98 2.51
CA PRO A 118 1.84 7.06 3.27
C PRO A 118 1.71 5.60 2.77
N SER A 119 0.53 5.20 2.31
CA SER A 119 0.22 3.87 1.77
C SER A 119 -0.77 3.96 0.61
N ASN A 120 -0.96 2.84 -0.10
CA ASN A 120 -2.08 2.62 -1.02
C ASN A 120 -3.32 2.05 -0.30
N ASP A 121 -3.38 2.12 1.03
CA ASP A 121 -4.62 1.91 1.78
C ASP A 121 -5.23 3.27 2.11
N PHE A 122 -6.22 3.68 1.33
CA PHE A 122 -6.89 4.96 1.54
C PHE A 122 -8.37 4.86 1.19
N THR A 123 -9.16 5.78 1.72
CA THR A 123 -10.53 6.07 1.28
C THR A 123 -10.59 7.51 0.77
N ILE A 124 -11.55 7.80 -0.09
CA ILE A 124 -11.73 9.15 -0.66
C ILE A 124 -13.12 9.64 -0.24
N THR A 125 -13.17 10.84 0.37
CA THR A 125 -14.42 11.49 0.75
C THR A 125 -14.42 12.92 0.25
N LYS A 126 -15.49 13.31 -0.44
CA LYS A 126 -15.75 14.69 -0.84
C LYS A 126 -16.33 15.46 0.36
N LYS A 127 -15.73 16.61 0.69
CA LYS A 127 -16.30 17.60 1.61
C LYS A 127 -16.85 18.79 0.84
#